data_AF-A0A8T5E4D6-F1
#
_entry.id   AF-A0A8T5E4D6-F1
#
_cell.length_a   1.000
_cell.length_b   1.000
_cell.length_c   1.000
_cell.angle_alpha   90.00
_cell.angle_beta   90.00
_cell.angle_gamma   90.00
#
_symmetry.space_group_name_H-M   'P 1'
#
loop_
_entity.id
_entity.type
_entity.pdbx_description
1 polymer ?
#
loop_
_entity_poly.entity_id
_entity_poly.type
_entity_poly.pdbx_seq_one_letter_code
_entity_poly.pdbx_strand_id
1 'polypeptide(L)'
;MSKNRKYFDMETQSYRFKKASKIIKKNILRNKSRIEGGSNCPILVEGINDVKALRSLGFTGVIEKLNRGYSRSKLIAYLYETYGTRNKIDGKSSIIILMDWDKTGKSIQNFFRIRLMSMDMAIDEEMHNQLSILINPEIMAVEELSSYASIFSSKI
;
A
#
# COMPACT_ATOMS: atom_id res chain seq x y z
N MET A 1 -32.90 -17.81 -12.18
CA MET A 1 -31.88 -16.79 -12.51
C MET A 1 -30.83 -16.53 -11.40
N SER A 2 -30.68 -17.39 -10.37
CA SER A 2 -29.85 -17.09 -9.18
C SER A 2 -28.42 -17.70 -9.18
N LYS A 3 -28.22 -18.92 -9.73
CA LYS A 3 -26.91 -19.59 -9.71
C LYS A 3 -25.87 -19.02 -10.70
N ASN A 4 -26.27 -18.69 -11.93
CA ASN A 4 -25.35 -18.21 -12.96
C ASN A 4 -24.80 -16.81 -12.66
N ARG A 5 -25.60 -15.92 -12.06
CA ARG A 5 -25.16 -14.59 -11.63
C ARG A 5 -24.10 -14.69 -10.52
N LYS A 6 -24.37 -15.52 -9.52
CA LYS A 6 -23.43 -15.78 -8.41
C LYS A 6 -22.10 -16.37 -8.89
N TYR A 7 -22.13 -17.26 -9.87
CA TYR A 7 -20.92 -17.87 -10.44
C TYR A 7 -20.09 -16.85 -11.25
N PHE A 8 -20.75 -16.03 -12.08
CA PHE A 8 -20.11 -14.94 -12.83
C PHE A 8 -19.48 -13.89 -11.90
N ASP A 9 -20.17 -13.52 -10.81
CA ASP A 9 -19.65 -12.60 -9.81
C ASP A 9 -18.43 -13.17 -9.08
N MET A 10 -18.42 -14.48 -8.77
CA MET A 10 -17.26 -15.17 -8.19
C MET A 10 -16.07 -15.26 -9.15
N GLU A 11 -16.29 -15.57 -10.43
CA GLU A 11 -15.23 -15.63 -11.44
C GLU A 11 -14.61 -14.25 -11.65
N THR A 12 -15.44 -13.20 -11.69
CA THR A 12 -15.01 -11.81 -11.77
C THR A 12 -14.20 -11.40 -10.53
N GLN A 13 -14.64 -11.79 -9.33
CA GLN A 13 -13.92 -11.55 -8.08
C GLN A 13 -12.56 -12.26 -8.07
N SER A 14 -12.52 -13.55 -8.40
CA SER A 14 -11.28 -14.32 -8.46
C SER A 14 -10.26 -13.70 -9.41
N TYR A 15 -10.71 -13.24 -10.58
CA TYR A 15 -9.86 -12.52 -11.53
C TYR A 15 -9.31 -11.21 -10.97
N ARG A 16 -10.15 -10.39 -10.32
CA ARG A 16 -9.72 -9.15 -9.67
C ARG A 16 -8.71 -9.41 -8.56
N PHE A 17 -8.97 -10.39 -7.69
CA PHE A 17 -8.07 -10.77 -6.60
C PHE A 17 -6.74 -11.30 -7.13
N LYS A 18 -6.73 -12.08 -8.22
CA LYS A 18 -5.49 -12.51 -8.89
C LYS A 18 -4.65 -11.33 -9.39
N LYS A 19 -5.28 -10.28 -9.93
CA LYS A 19 -4.59 -9.04 -10.31
C LYS A 19 -4.05 -8.31 -9.07
N ALA A 20 -4.87 -8.17 -8.02
CA ALA A 20 -4.46 -7.57 -6.76
C ALA A 20 -3.25 -8.29 -6.14
N SER A 21 -3.23 -9.62 -6.14
CA SER A 21 -2.08 -10.42 -5.66
C SER A 21 -0.78 -10.09 -6.39
N LYS A 22 -0.83 -9.88 -7.72
CA LYS A 22 0.36 -9.50 -8.50
C LYS A 22 0.89 -8.13 -8.11
N ILE A 23 -0.01 -7.17 -7.88
CA ILE A 23 0.33 -5.80 -7.47
C ILE A 23 0.94 -5.81 -6.06
N ILE A 24 0.33 -6.53 -5.12
CA ILE A 24 0.84 -6.71 -3.76
C ILE A 24 2.23 -7.34 -3.80
N LYS A 25 2.43 -8.42 -4.57
CA LYS A 25 3.75 -9.08 -4.71
C LYS A 25 4.83 -8.15 -5.28
N LYS A 26 4.51 -7.34 -6.28
CA LYS A 26 5.43 -6.30 -6.83
C LYS A 26 5.88 -5.34 -5.72
N ASN A 27 4.94 -4.89 -4.88
CA ASN A 27 5.22 -3.94 -3.81
C ASN A 27 5.93 -4.59 -2.61
N ILE A 28 5.65 -5.85 -2.30
CA ILE A 28 6.44 -6.63 -1.32
C ILE A 28 7.90 -6.67 -1.76
N LEU A 29 8.17 -7.01 -3.03
CA LEU A 29 9.54 -7.04 -3.55
C LEU A 29 10.20 -5.67 -3.49
N ARG A 30 9.50 -4.60 -3.85
CA ARG A 30 10.05 -3.24 -3.80
C ARG A 30 10.33 -2.77 -2.37
N ASN A 31 9.50 -3.17 -1.41
CA ASN A 31 9.65 -2.83 0.00
C ASN A 31 10.78 -3.59 0.69
N LYS A 32 11.06 -4.83 0.29
CA LYS A 32 12.13 -5.67 0.84
C LYS A 32 13.48 -4.97 0.90
N SER A 33 14.33 -5.46 1.79
CA SER A 33 15.68 -4.93 1.93
C SER A 33 16.52 -5.18 0.67
N ARG A 34 17.56 -4.36 0.47
CA ARG A 34 18.53 -4.57 -0.63
C ARG A 34 19.18 -5.95 -0.58
N ILE A 35 19.44 -6.46 0.63
CA ILE A 35 20.07 -7.78 0.85
C ILE A 35 19.12 -8.90 0.39
N GLU A 36 17.81 -8.72 0.54
CA GLU A 36 16.79 -9.64 0.07
C GLU A 36 16.36 -9.39 -1.39
N GLY A 37 17.11 -8.56 -2.14
CA GLY A 37 16.84 -8.25 -3.55
C GLY A 37 15.76 -7.18 -3.80
N GLY A 38 15.34 -6.46 -2.76
CA GLY A 38 14.40 -5.34 -2.87
C GLY A 38 15.06 -3.96 -2.97
N SER A 39 14.23 -2.91 -2.90
CA SER A 39 14.66 -1.51 -3.07
C SER A 39 14.63 -0.69 -1.77
N ASN A 40 14.41 -1.32 -0.61
CA ASN A 40 14.16 -0.63 0.67
C ASN A 40 13.09 0.48 0.55
N CYS A 41 12.09 0.35 -0.33
CA CYS A 41 11.09 1.40 -0.48
C CYS A 41 10.10 1.37 0.70
N PRO A 42 10.06 2.40 1.56
CA PRO A 42 9.14 2.44 2.70
C PRO A 42 7.68 2.54 2.24
N ILE A 43 6.77 2.11 3.11
CA ILE A 43 5.33 2.29 2.94
C ILE A 43 4.81 3.12 4.12
N LEU A 44 4.06 4.18 3.85
CA LEU A 44 3.33 4.94 4.87
C LEU A 44 1.90 4.39 4.98
N VAL A 45 1.49 4.05 6.20
CA VAL A 45 0.12 3.62 6.56
C VAL A 45 -0.43 4.41 7.75
N GLU A 46 -1.72 4.30 8.05
CA GLU A 46 -2.36 5.06 9.12
C GLU A 46 -1.97 4.53 10.51
N GLY A 47 -2.18 3.23 10.72
CA GLY A 47 -2.22 2.61 12.04
C GLY A 47 -1.39 1.35 12.21
N ILE A 48 -1.41 0.81 13.43
CA ILE A 48 -0.68 -0.43 13.77
C ILE A 48 -1.33 -1.68 13.17
N ASN A 49 -2.65 -1.67 12.96
CA ASN A 49 -3.35 -2.79 12.36
C ASN A 49 -3.03 -2.93 10.87
N ASP A 50 -2.88 -1.82 10.15
CA ASP A 50 -2.37 -1.81 8.77
C ASP A 50 -0.98 -2.44 8.68
N VAL A 51 -0.10 -2.09 9.63
CA VAL A 51 1.23 -2.71 9.72
C VAL A 51 1.09 -4.22 9.88
N LYS A 52 0.25 -4.69 10.82
CA LYS A 52 0.04 -6.13 11.03
C LYS A 52 -0.51 -6.81 9.78
N ALA A 53 -1.45 -6.17 9.08
CA ALA A 53 -2.00 -6.68 7.84
C ALA A 53 -0.92 -6.81 6.76
N LEU A 54 -0.14 -5.75 6.50
CA LEU A 54 0.97 -5.81 5.55
C LEU A 54 2.04 -6.85 5.95
N ARG A 55 2.35 -7.01 7.24
CA ARG A 55 3.23 -8.10 7.70
C ARG A 55 2.66 -9.47 7.38
N SER A 56 1.36 -9.69 7.57
CA SER A 56 0.70 -10.97 7.24
C SER A 56 0.73 -11.28 5.74
N LEU A 57 0.79 -10.26 4.89
CA LEU A 57 0.93 -10.42 3.43
C LEU A 57 2.38 -10.70 2.99
N GLY A 58 3.37 -10.49 3.87
CA GLY A 58 4.78 -10.75 3.59
C GLY A 58 5.64 -9.52 3.34
N PHE A 59 5.16 -8.31 3.64
CA PHE A 59 6.02 -7.13 3.65
C PHE A 59 7.02 -7.23 4.81
N THR A 60 8.33 -7.19 4.53
CA THR A 60 9.40 -7.29 5.54
C THR A 60 10.20 -5.99 5.72
N GLY A 61 10.11 -5.05 4.77
CA GLY A 61 10.81 -3.77 4.82
C GLY A 61 10.20 -2.74 5.77
N VAL A 62 10.63 -1.49 5.63
CA VAL A 62 10.19 -0.39 6.48
C VAL A 62 8.72 -0.06 6.23
N ILE A 63 7.93 0.03 7.31
CA ILE A 63 6.55 0.51 7.29
C ILE A 63 6.44 1.65 8.30
N GLU A 64 6.20 2.85 7.78
CA GLU A 64 5.99 4.09 8.50
C GLU A 64 4.52 4.23 8.91
N LYS A 65 4.25 4.86 10.05
CA LYS A 65 2.90 5.08 10.58
C LYS A 65 2.64 6.55 10.82
N LEU A 66 1.42 7.00 10.60
CA LEU A 66 1.00 8.35 10.95
C LEU A 66 1.03 8.59 12.47
N ASN A 67 0.51 7.64 13.24
CA ASN A 67 0.28 7.82 14.66
C ASN A 67 1.55 7.52 15.50
N ARG A 68 2.60 8.33 15.31
CA ARG A 68 3.85 8.33 16.10
C ARG A 68 3.83 9.33 17.28
N GLY A 69 2.67 9.93 17.57
CA GLY A 69 2.59 11.08 18.48
C GLY A 69 3.16 12.38 17.87
N TYR A 70 3.36 12.41 16.55
CA TYR A 70 3.85 13.58 15.82
C TYR A 70 2.69 14.37 15.21
N SER A 71 2.87 15.69 15.08
CA SER A 71 2.05 16.47 14.16
C SER A 71 2.34 16.03 12.72
N ARG A 72 1.36 16.19 11.83
CA ARG A 72 1.51 15.86 10.40
C ARG A 72 2.70 16.58 9.76
N SER A 73 2.96 17.83 10.13
CA SER A 73 4.11 18.60 9.63
C SER A 73 5.44 18.00 10.06
N LYS A 74 5.55 17.55 11.32
CA LYS A 74 6.78 16.88 11.81
C LYS A 74 7.01 15.56 11.08
N LEU A 75 5.95 14.82 10.78
CA LEU A 75 6.06 13.60 9.98
C LEU A 75 6.53 13.89 8.55
N ILE A 76 5.99 14.93 7.89
CA ILE A 76 6.45 15.34 6.56
C ILE A 76 7.95 15.63 6.54
N ALA A 77 8.44 16.44 7.49
CA ALA A 77 9.86 16.75 7.60
C ALA A 77 10.71 15.49 7.77
N TYR A 78 10.33 14.61 8.69
CA TYR A 78 11.00 13.33 8.90
C TYR A 78 11.03 12.46 7.64
N LEU A 79 9.91 12.31 6.92
CA LEU A 79 9.85 11.49 5.70
C LEU A 79 10.77 12.03 4.62
N TYR A 80 10.79 13.35 4.44
CA TYR A 80 11.65 14.02 3.47
C TYR A 80 13.14 13.85 3.80
N GLU A 81 13.52 14.15 5.05
CA GLU A 81 14.91 14.02 5.51
C GLU A 81 15.42 12.58 5.45
N THR A 82 14.55 11.61 5.77
CA THR A 82 14.92 10.20 5.82
C THR A 82 15.07 9.58 4.44
N TYR A 83 14.15 9.87 3.52
CA TYR A 83 14.04 9.15 2.24
C TYR A 83 14.44 9.97 1.02
N GLY A 84 14.55 11.30 1.14
CA GLY A 84 14.93 12.19 0.04
C GLY A 84 13.93 12.21 -1.12
N THR A 85 14.36 12.75 -2.26
CA THR A 85 13.47 13.04 -3.40
C THR A 85 13.18 11.86 -4.33
N ARG A 86 14.11 10.90 -4.41
CA ARG A 86 13.99 9.63 -5.12
C ARG A 86 14.58 8.49 -4.30
N ASN A 87 14.08 7.27 -4.50
CA ASN A 87 14.67 6.07 -3.90
C ASN A 87 16.07 5.83 -4.49
N LYS A 88 17.08 5.72 -3.62
CA LYS A 88 18.50 5.62 -4.02
C LYS A 88 18.88 4.27 -4.64
N ILE A 89 18.02 3.26 -4.57
CA ILE A 89 18.30 1.91 -5.07
C ILE A 89 17.70 1.69 -6.45
N ASP A 90 16.41 2.02 -6.63
CA ASP A 90 15.72 1.80 -7.91
C ASP A 90 15.49 3.07 -8.74
N GLY A 91 15.85 4.25 -8.21
CA GLY A 91 15.68 5.54 -8.88
C GLY A 91 14.22 6.01 -9.01
N LYS A 92 13.25 5.25 -8.47
CA LYS A 92 11.82 5.55 -8.56
C LYS A 92 11.37 6.41 -7.37
N SER A 93 10.07 6.51 -7.14
CA SER A 93 9.48 7.26 -6.02
C SER A 93 10.07 6.85 -4.67
N SER A 94 10.30 7.82 -3.79
CA SER A 94 10.95 7.59 -2.50
C SER A 94 10.13 6.72 -1.55
N ILE A 95 8.81 6.83 -1.59
CA ILE A 95 7.90 6.17 -0.64
C ILE A 95 6.59 5.76 -1.33
N ILE A 96 6.01 4.65 -0.88
CA ILE A 96 4.64 4.26 -1.21
C ILE A 96 3.68 4.81 -0.15
N ILE A 97 2.59 5.45 -0.56
CA ILE A 97 1.51 5.85 0.36
C ILE A 97 0.31 4.92 0.16
N LEU A 98 -0.13 4.30 1.26
CA LEU A 98 -1.23 3.36 1.28
C LEU A 98 -2.12 3.66 2.50
N MET A 99 -3.01 4.65 2.34
CA MET A 99 -4.04 4.96 3.32
C MET A 99 -5.30 4.12 3.06
N ASP A 100 -6.28 4.23 3.97
CA ASP A 100 -7.58 3.59 3.78
C ASP A 100 -8.35 4.20 2.59
N TRP A 101 -9.22 3.39 1.99
CA TRP A 101 -10.02 3.81 0.83
C TRP A 101 -11.28 4.59 1.22
N ASP A 102 -11.48 4.84 2.52
CA ASP A 102 -12.55 5.67 3.04
C ASP A 102 -12.32 7.17 2.75
N LYS A 103 -13.26 8.03 3.20
CA LYS A 103 -13.16 9.47 2.97
C LYS A 103 -11.97 10.09 3.72
N THR A 104 -11.65 9.59 4.90
CA THR A 104 -10.60 10.12 5.77
C THR A 104 -9.23 9.76 5.22
N GLY A 105 -8.99 8.49 4.90
CA GLY A 105 -7.76 8.00 4.32
C GLY A 105 -7.45 8.64 2.98
N LYS A 106 -8.45 8.84 2.10
CA LYS A 106 -8.29 9.62 0.86
C LYS A 106 -7.86 11.07 1.13
N SER A 107 -8.42 11.72 2.14
CA SER A 107 -8.03 13.08 2.53
C SER A 107 -6.58 13.13 3.03
N ILE A 108 -6.19 12.16 3.86
CA ILE A 108 -4.84 12.03 4.40
C ILE A 108 -3.83 11.75 3.28
N GLN A 109 -4.13 10.80 2.40
CA GLN A 109 -3.28 10.45 1.25
C GLN A 109 -3.03 11.69 0.39
N ASN A 110 -4.08 12.43 0.05
CA ASN A 110 -3.97 13.65 -0.73
C ASN A 110 -3.15 14.75 -0.01
N PHE A 111 -3.30 14.88 1.32
CA PHE A 111 -2.52 15.82 2.12
C PHE A 111 -1.02 15.51 2.03
N PHE A 112 -0.61 14.26 2.25
CA PHE A 112 0.80 13.87 2.16
C PHE A 112 1.34 13.98 0.74
N ARG A 113 0.56 13.56 -0.27
CA ARG A 113 0.89 13.70 -1.69
C ARG A 113 1.24 15.14 -2.04
N ILE A 114 0.34 16.09 -1.75
CA ILE A 114 0.54 17.51 -2.08
C ILE A 114 1.77 18.07 -1.37
N ARG A 115 1.92 17.81 -0.07
CA ARG A 115 3.01 18.38 0.73
C ARG A 115 4.37 17.82 0.34
N LEU A 116 4.51 16.51 0.19
CA LEU A 116 5.79 15.90 -0.16
C LEU A 116 6.19 16.21 -1.60
N MET A 117 5.23 16.19 -2.55
CA MET A 117 5.53 16.56 -3.94
C MET A 117 5.90 18.05 -4.08
N SER A 118 5.37 18.93 -3.23
CA SER A 118 5.81 20.36 -3.21
C SER A 118 7.26 20.55 -2.77
N MET A 119 7.88 19.50 -2.21
CA MET A 119 9.30 19.44 -1.84
C MET A 119 10.09 18.56 -2.82
N ASP A 120 9.58 18.33 -4.05
CA ASP A 120 10.18 17.48 -5.09
C ASP A 120 10.34 15.98 -4.74
N MET A 121 9.73 15.54 -3.64
CA MET A 121 9.71 14.12 -3.27
C MET A 121 8.70 13.35 -4.10
N ALA A 122 9.18 12.37 -4.88
CA ALA A 122 8.29 11.50 -5.64
C ALA A 122 7.63 10.47 -4.74
N ILE A 123 6.32 10.32 -4.93
CA ILE A 123 5.46 9.40 -4.20
C ILE A 123 4.94 8.32 -5.15
N ASP A 124 4.82 7.09 -4.65
CA ASP A 124 4.16 5.98 -5.35
C ASP A 124 2.76 5.77 -4.75
N GLU A 125 1.75 5.93 -5.59
CA GLU A 125 0.34 5.69 -5.25
C GLU A 125 -0.27 4.60 -6.14
N GLU A 126 0.55 3.91 -6.95
CA GLU A 126 0.08 2.95 -7.95
C GLU A 126 -0.66 1.79 -7.28
N MET A 127 -0.09 1.26 -6.19
CA MET A 127 -0.70 0.18 -5.41
C MET A 127 -2.07 0.61 -4.86
N HIS A 128 -2.15 1.77 -4.19
CA HIS A 128 -3.39 2.27 -3.62
C HIS A 128 -4.47 2.44 -4.70
N ASN A 129 -4.12 3.07 -5.82
CA ASN A 129 -5.07 3.37 -6.90
C ASN A 129 -5.57 2.09 -7.58
N GLN A 130 -4.69 1.14 -7.89
CA GLN A 130 -5.11 -0.10 -8.54
C GLN A 130 -5.92 -0.99 -7.60
N LEU A 131 -5.56 -1.08 -6.33
CA LEU A 131 -6.34 -1.83 -5.35
C LEU A 131 -7.74 -1.20 -5.16
N SER A 132 -7.86 0.13 -5.13
CA SER A 132 -9.16 0.80 -4.99
C SER A 132 -10.21 0.35 -6.02
N ILE A 133 -9.77 -0.10 -7.20
CA ILE A 133 -10.62 -0.59 -8.29
C ILE A 133 -10.80 -2.12 -8.21
N LEU A 134 -9.78 -2.84 -7.78
CA LEU A 134 -9.74 -4.30 -7.84
C LEU A 134 -10.40 -4.98 -6.64
N ILE A 135 -10.30 -4.43 -5.44
CA ILE A 135 -10.77 -5.12 -4.22
C ILE A 135 -11.97 -4.45 -3.56
N ASN A 136 -12.47 -3.35 -4.14
CA ASN A 136 -13.75 -2.75 -3.78
C ASN A 136 -14.89 -3.54 -4.45
N PRO A 137 -15.99 -3.90 -3.77
CA PRO A 137 -16.43 -3.47 -2.42
C PRO A 137 -16.02 -4.36 -1.25
N GLU A 138 -15.20 -5.39 -1.47
CA GLU A 138 -14.86 -6.36 -0.41
C GLU A 138 -13.93 -5.81 0.67
N ILE A 139 -13.06 -4.87 0.31
CA ILE A 139 -12.02 -4.34 1.17
C ILE A 139 -12.02 -2.82 1.07
N MET A 140 -12.24 -2.16 2.20
CA MET A 140 -12.37 -0.70 2.32
C MET A 140 -11.27 -0.09 3.21
N ALA A 141 -10.62 -0.90 4.05
CA ALA A 141 -9.48 -0.50 4.88
C ALA A 141 -8.26 -1.41 4.65
N VAL A 142 -7.06 -0.88 4.89
CA VAL A 142 -5.79 -1.62 4.72
C VAL A 142 -5.70 -2.78 5.72
N GLU A 143 -6.19 -2.61 6.95
CA GLU A 143 -6.21 -3.67 7.97
C GLU A 143 -7.03 -4.91 7.55
N GLU A 144 -8.07 -4.72 6.72
CA GLU A 144 -8.95 -5.79 6.22
C GLU A 144 -8.24 -6.70 5.19
N LEU A 145 -7.12 -6.27 4.60
CA LEU A 145 -6.36 -7.10 3.65
C LEU A 145 -5.89 -8.42 4.27
N SER A 146 -5.66 -8.45 5.59
CA SER A 146 -5.25 -9.65 6.32
C SER A 146 -6.27 -10.78 6.24
N SER A 147 -7.57 -10.47 6.16
CA SER A 147 -8.66 -11.44 6.01
C SER A 147 -8.55 -12.25 4.72
N TYR A 148 -7.83 -11.72 3.73
CA TYR A 148 -7.62 -12.32 2.42
C TYR A 148 -6.15 -12.71 2.18
N ALA A 149 -5.33 -12.75 3.25
CA ALA A 149 -3.90 -13.01 3.14
C ALA A 149 -3.59 -14.34 2.45
N SER A 150 -4.38 -15.40 2.66
CA SER A 150 -4.21 -16.68 1.97
C SER A 150 -4.36 -16.56 0.44
N ILE A 151 -5.27 -15.70 -0.03
CA ILE A 151 -5.51 -15.45 -1.46
C ILE A 151 -4.36 -14.62 -2.05
N PHE A 152 -3.87 -13.63 -1.31
CA PHE A 152 -2.79 -12.76 -1.78
C PHE A 152 -1.40 -13.40 -1.68
N SER A 153 -1.18 -14.29 -0.70
CA SER A 153 0.08 -15.00 -0.47
C SER A 153 0.24 -16.27 -1.32
N SER A 154 -0.85 -16.82 -1.86
CA SER A 154 -0.80 -18.03 -2.70
C SER A 154 0.19 -17.88 -3.85
N LYS A 155 1.12 -18.84 -3.97
CA LYS A 155 2.04 -18.95 -5.12
C LYS A 155 1.21 -19.08 -6.40
N ILE A 156 1.44 -18.19 -7.36
CA ILE A 156 1.06 -18.44 -8.75
C ILE A 156 2.26 -19.12 -9.36
#